data_AF-A0A2G9R652-F1
#
_entry.id   AF-A0A2G9R652-F1
#
_cell.length_a   1.000
_cell.length_b   1.000
_cell.length_c   1.000
_cell.angle_alpha   90.00
_cell.angle_beta   90.00
_cell.angle_gamma   90.00
#
_symmetry.space_group_name_H-M   'P 1'
#
loop_
_entity.id
_entity.type
_entity.pdbx_description
1 polymer ?
#
loop_
_entity_poly.entity_id
_entity_poly.type
_entity_poly.pdbx_seq_one_letter_code
_entity_poly.pdbx_strand_id
1 'polypeptide(L)'
;MYTGRKGQGAFCNQERLHVTKETGIRNAFILTEIGPKRDPATLKLFLGNMEKFLKFQAHGIRIIGSATLALCYIASGAADGYYQFGLHCWDLAAATVIIREAGGVVIDTSAF
;
A
#
# COMPACT_ATOMS: atom_id res chain seq x y z
N MET A 1 -13.70 -11.20 -1.08
CA MET A 1 -14.18 -10.03 -1.86
C MET A 1 -14.08 -8.80 -0.99
N TYR A 2 -13.30 -7.81 -1.43
CA TYR A 2 -13.16 -6.52 -0.75
C TYR A 2 -14.19 -5.53 -1.28
N THR A 3 -14.82 -4.77 -0.39
CA THR A 3 -15.81 -3.74 -0.74
C THR A 3 -15.65 -2.54 0.19
N GLY A 4 -16.01 -1.35 -0.29
CA GLY A 4 -15.99 -0.13 0.50
C GLY A 4 -16.91 0.90 -0.12
N ARG A 5 -17.64 1.64 0.71
CA ARG A 5 -18.51 2.73 0.27
C ARG A 5 -18.36 3.90 1.22
N LYS A 6 -18.24 5.10 0.64
CA LYS A 6 -18.03 6.34 1.38
C LYS A 6 -19.03 6.50 2.53
N GLY A 7 -18.54 6.62 3.75
CA GLY A 7 -19.32 6.76 4.99
C GLY A 7 -20.03 5.48 5.45
N GLN A 8 -19.69 4.30 4.92
CA GLN A 8 -20.35 3.03 5.26
C GLN A 8 -19.38 1.94 5.74
N GLY A 9 -18.08 2.22 5.73
CA GLY A 9 -17.05 1.27 6.09
C GLY A 9 -16.55 0.43 4.91
N ALA A 10 -15.51 -0.34 5.20
CA ALA A 10 -14.88 -1.30 4.32
C ALA A 10 -15.04 -2.72 4.88
N PHE A 11 -15.14 -3.70 3.98
CA PHE A 11 -15.41 -5.09 4.34
C PHE A 11 -14.63 -6.06 3.44
N CYS A 12 -14.19 -7.18 4.00
CA CYS A 12 -13.78 -8.36 3.24
C CYS A 12 -14.68 -9.53 3.63
N ASN A 13 -15.39 -10.12 2.65
CA ASN A 13 -16.31 -11.23 2.92
C ASN A 13 -17.30 -10.94 4.06
N GLN A 14 -17.86 -9.71 4.09
CA GLN A 14 -18.78 -9.20 5.11
C GLN A 14 -18.15 -8.87 6.47
N GLU A 15 -16.88 -9.20 6.70
CA GLU A 15 -16.16 -8.79 7.91
C GLU A 15 -15.62 -7.37 7.76
N ARG A 16 -15.84 -6.54 8.79
CA ARG A 16 -15.41 -5.14 8.78
C ARG A 16 -13.89 -5.06 8.86
N LEU A 17 -13.32 -4.18 8.03
CA LEU A 17 -11.89 -3.95 7.96
C LEU A 17 -11.46 -2.77 8.82
N HIS A 18 -10.26 -2.88 9.37
CA HIS A 18 -9.56 -1.82 10.08
C HIS A 18 -8.07 -1.90 9.74
N VAL A 19 -7.47 -0.77 9.43
CA VAL A 19 -6.02 -0.66 9.29
C VAL A 19 -5.31 -0.91 10.63
N THR A 20 -4.01 -1.17 10.60
CA THR A 20 -3.20 -1.26 11.84
C THR A 20 -3.10 0.10 12.53
N LYS A 21 -2.63 0.10 13.78
CA LYS A 21 -2.29 1.31 14.54
C LYS A 21 -0.78 1.58 14.58
N GLU A 22 -0.01 0.92 13.70
CA GLU A 22 1.44 1.06 13.70
C GLU A 22 1.83 2.46 13.21
N THR A 23 2.78 3.08 13.91
CA THR A 23 3.25 4.44 13.62
C THR A 23 4.76 4.52 13.41
N GLY A 24 5.50 3.46 13.79
CA GLY A 24 6.95 3.37 13.72
C GLY A 24 7.40 2.50 12.56
N ILE A 25 8.26 3.06 11.70
CA ILE A 25 8.78 2.35 10.53
C ILE A 25 9.44 1.01 10.88
N ARG A 26 10.08 0.91 12.05
CA ARG A 26 10.81 -0.29 12.49
C ARG A 26 9.96 -1.54 12.67
N ASN A 27 8.68 -1.35 12.96
CA ASN A 27 7.70 -2.42 13.13
C ASN A 27 6.81 -2.57 11.90
N ALA A 28 6.87 -1.61 10.96
CA ALA A 28 6.00 -1.55 9.81
C ALA A 28 6.41 -2.54 8.72
N PHE A 29 5.43 -3.29 8.24
CA PHE A 29 5.51 -4.14 7.07
C PHE A 29 5.08 -3.38 5.82
N ILE A 30 6.00 -3.21 4.87
CA ILE A 30 5.81 -2.36 3.70
C ILE A 30 5.57 -3.21 2.45
N LEU A 31 4.54 -2.87 1.69
CA LEU A 31 4.25 -3.46 0.39
C LEU A 31 4.68 -2.52 -0.73
N THR A 32 5.13 -3.07 -1.86
CA THR A 32 5.44 -2.31 -3.07
C THR A 32 5.40 -3.22 -4.30
N GLU A 33 5.48 -2.65 -5.49
CA GLU A 33 5.59 -3.38 -6.76
C GLU A 33 6.58 -2.71 -7.69
N ILE A 34 7.15 -3.49 -8.61
CA ILE A 34 8.15 -3.01 -9.59
C ILE A 34 7.49 -2.17 -10.70
N GLY A 35 6.18 -2.35 -10.93
CA GLY A 35 5.46 -1.82 -12.08
C GLY A 35 5.75 -2.61 -13.37
N PRO A 36 5.23 -2.19 -14.54
CA PRO A 36 5.42 -2.90 -15.81
C PRO A 36 6.69 -2.46 -16.57
N LYS A 37 7.19 -1.25 -16.34
CA LYS A 37 8.36 -0.69 -17.04
C LYS A 37 9.65 -1.34 -16.55
N ARG A 38 10.60 -1.56 -17.47
CA ARG A 38 11.89 -2.22 -17.21
C ARG A 38 13.08 -1.38 -17.63
N ASP A 39 12.88 -0.10 -17.91
CA ASP A 39 13.97 0.80 -18.26
C ASP A 39 14.90 1.04 -17.05
N PRO A 40 16.19 1.34 -17.29
CA PRO A 40 17.17 1.51 -16.21
C PRO A 40 16.79 2.58 -15.17
N ALA A 41 16.10 3.64 -15.58
CA ALA A 41 15.72 4.71 -14.65
C ALA A 41 14.61 4.25 -13.70
N THR A 42 13.60 3.53 -14.21
CA THR A 42 12.55 2.93 -13.37
C THR A 42 13.14 1.92 -12.39
N LEU A 43 14.04 1.04 -12.84
CA LEU A 43 14.66 0.04 -11.96
C LEU A 43 15.53 0.68 -10.88
N LYS A 44 16.31 1.72 -11.23
CA LYS A 44 17.11 2.47 -10.27
C LYS A 44 16.24 3.16 -9.21
N LEU A 45 15.11 3.75 -9.62
CA LEU A 45 14.16 4.37 -8.71
C LEU A 45 13.55 3.34 -7.75
N PHE A 46 13.09 2.21 -8.28
CA PHE A 46 12.52 1.12 -7.49
C PHE A 46 13.50 0.61 -6.43
N LEU A 47 14.71 0.21 -6.85
CA LEU A 47 15.73 -0.31 -5.95
C LEU A 47 16.18 0.74 -4.93
N GLY A 48 16.35 2.00 -5.34
CA GLY A 48 16.76 3.08 -4.45
C GLY A 48 15.72 3.41 -3.37
N ASN A 49 14.42 3.32 -3.70
CA ASN A 49 13.36 3.50 -2.70
C ASN A 49 13.28 2.31 -1.74
N MET A 50 13.40 1.09 -2.24
CA MET A 50 13.43 -0.11 -1.41
C MET A 50 14.63 -0.08 -0.44
N GLU A 51 15.81 0.32 -0.92
CA GLU A 51 17.02 0.48 -0.10
C GLU A 51 16.79 1.50 1.04
N LYS A 52 16.13 2.64 0.77
CA LYS A 52 15.82 3.63 1.82
C LYS A 52 14.97 3.02 2.94
N PHE A 53 13.89 2.31 2.61
CA PHE A 53 13.05 1.65 3.61
C PHE A 53 13.84 0.65 4.47
N LEU A 54 14.71 -0.14 3.86
CA LEU A 54 15.57 -1.09 4.58
C LEU A 54 16.60 -0.37 5.47
N LYS A 55 17.17 0.75 5.01
CA LYS A 55 18.07 1.59 5.83
C LYS A 55 17.39 2.22 7.03
N PHE A 56 16.11 2.59 6.89
CA PHE A 56 15.27 3.02 8.01
C PHE A 56 14.80 1.87 8.90
N GLN A 57 15.30 0.65 8.65
CA GLN A 57 15.03 -0.56 9.41
C GLN A 57 13.56 -0.98 9.39
N ALA A 58 12.87 -0.76 8.27
CA ALA A 58 11.52 -1.29 8.09
C ALA A 58 11.47 -2.80 8.41
N HIS A 59 10.42 -3.26 9.10
CA HIS A 59 10.33 -4.65 9.57
C HIS A 59 10.46 -5.66 8.42
N GLY A 60 9.87 -5.32 7.28
CA GLY A 60 10.04 -6.09 6.07
C GLY A 60 9.41 -5.42 4.87
N ILE A 61 9.83 -5.86 3.69
CA ILE A 61 9.22 -5.47 2.41
C ILE A 61 8.64 -6.72 1.74
N ARG A 62 7.46 -6.62 1.12
CA ARG A 62 6.93 -7.66 0.22
C ARG A 62 6.45 -7.08 -1.10
N ILE A 63 6.46 -7.95 -2.10
CA ILE A 63 6.05 -7.71 -3.47
C ILE A 63 5.19 -8.93 -3.84
N ILE A 64 3.93 -8.71 -4.22
CA ILE A 64 2.97 -9.78 -4.43
C ILE A 64 2.47 -9.86 -5.87
N GLY A 65 2.91 -8.94 -6.74
CA GLY A 65 2.53 -8.87 -8.15
C GLY A 65 1.15 -8.27 -8.40
N SER A 66 0.53 -7.65 -7.38
CA SER A 66 -0.80 -7.06 -7.50
C SER A 66 -0.96 -5.85 -6.56
N ALA A 67 -0.92 -4.65 -7.16
CA ALA A 67 -1.07 -3.39 -6.44
C ALA A 67 -2.42 -3.30 -5.70
N THR A 68 -3.52 -3.65 -6.37
CA THR A 68 -4.86 -3.58 -5.78
C THR A 68 -5.00 -4.53 -4.59
N LEU A 69 -4.45 -5.75 -4.67
CA LEU A 69 -4.49 -6.69 -3.56
C LEU A 69 -3.58 -6.24 -2.40
N ALA A 70 -2.41 -5.68 -2.72
CA ALA A 70 -1.50 -5.14 -1.72
C ALA A 70 -2.16 -3.99 -0.94
N LEU A 71 -2.84 -3.08 -1.63
CA LEU A 71 -3.62 -2.01 -1.00
C LEU A 71 -4.77 -2.55 -0.14
N CYS A 72 -5.44 -3.63 -0.56
CA CYS A 72 -6.44 -4.30 0.25
C CYS A 72 -5.85 -4.93 1.53
N TYR A 73 -4.60 -5.40 1.51
CA TYR A 73 -3.89 -5.85 2.71
C TYR A 73 -3.57 -4.71 3.68
N ILE A 74 -3.36 -3.49 3.18
CA ILE A 74 -3.31 -2.30 4.05
C ILE A 74 -4.65 -2.10 4.75
N ALA A 75 -5.74 -2.13 3.98
CA ALA A 75 -7.09 -1.93 4.54
C ALA A 75 -7.47 -2.98 5.59
N SER A 76 -7.01 -4.23 5.45
CA SER A 76 -7.26 -5.30 6.42
C SER A 76 -6.28 -5.33 7.59
N GLY A 77 -5.29 -4.44 7.63
CA GLY A 77 -4.25 -4.44 8.67
C GLY A 77 -3.28 -5.62 8.57
N ALA A 78 -3.16 -6.26 7.41
CA ALA A 78 -2.17 -7.30 7.16
C ALA A 78 -0.78 -6.73 6.81
N ALA A 79 -0.73 -5.44 6.47
CA ALA A 79 0.47 -4.67 6.24
C ALA A 79 0.22 -3.20 6.64
N ASP A 80 1.30 -2.45 6.88
CA ASP A 80 1.24 -1.12 7.50
C ASP A 80 1.41 0.02 6.50
N GLY A 81 2.07 -0.23 5.38
CA GLY A 81 2.26 0.79 4.34
C GLY A 81 2.41 0.20 2.95
N TYR A 82 2.05 0.99 1.94
CA TYR A 82 2.27 0.67 0.54
C TYR A 82 2.77 1.89 -0.22
N TYR A 83 3.74 1.70 -1.11
CA TYR A 83 4.18 2.75 -2.04
C TYR A 83 4.45 2.16 -3.43
N GLN A 84 4.18 2.94 -4.47
CA GLN A 84 4.57 2.60 -5.83
C GLN A 84 4.68 3.86 -6.70
N PHE A 85 5.63 3.86 -7.63
CA PHE A 85 5.74 4.84 -8.72
C PHE A 85 5.25 4.22 -10.03
N GLY A 86 4.57 5.01 -10.86
CA GLY A 86 4.06 4.55 -12.17
C GLY A 86 2.87 3.59 -12.08
N LEU A 87 2.13 3.62 -10.96
CA LEU A 87 0.85 2.93 -10.81
C LEU A 87 -0.24 3.64 -11.61
N HIS A 88 -1.13 2.89 -12.25
CA HIS A 88 -2.28 3.49 -12.95
C HIS A 88 -3.46 3.73 -12.00
N CYS A 89 -4.30 4.71 -12.34
CA CYS A 89 -5.41 5.11 -11.48
C CYS A 89 -6.45 4.01 -11.25
N TRP A 90 -6.64 3.09 -12.20
CA TRP A 90 -7.58 1.97 -12.06
C TRP A 90 -7.16 0.96 -11.00
N ASP A 91 -5.86 0.80 -10.75
CA ASP A 91 -5.35 -0.06 -9.68
C ASP A 91 -5.58 0.58 -8.29
N LEU A 92 -5.69 1.91 -8.23
CA LEU A 92 -5.82 2.69 -7.01
C LEU A 92 -7.28 3.05 -6.65
N ALA A 93 -8.16 3.22 -7.64
CA ALA A 93 -9.47 3.84 -7.47
C ALA A 93 -10.35 3.14 -6.42
N ALA A 94 -10.60 1.84 -6.58
CA ALA A 94 -11.42 1.07 -5.65
C ALA A 94 -10.73 0.94 -4.28
N ALA A 95 -9.44 0.62 -4.28
CA ALA A 95 -8.67 0.41 -3.06
C ALA A 95 -8.57 1.67 -2.19
N THR A 96 -8.57 2.87 -2.79
CA THR A 96 -8.57 4.14 -2.05
C THR A 96 -9.80 4.30 -1.16
N VAL A 97 -10.99 3.98 -1.68
CA VAL A 97 -12.22 4.05 -0.89
C VAL A 97 -12.16 3.02 0.24
N ILE A 98 -11.69 1.80 -0.07
CA ILE A 98 -11.59 0.71 0.91
C ILE A 98 -10.62 1.08 2.05
N ILE A 99 -9.43 1.61 1.73
CA ILE A 99 -8.44 2.03 2.74
C ILE A 99 -9.00 3.14 3.63
N ARG A 100 -9.60 4.18 3.03
CA ARG A 100 -10.14 5.32 3.79
C ARG A 100 -11.27 4.88 4.72
N GLU A 101 -12.15 4.02 4.24
CA GLU A 101 -13.25 3.50 5.05
C GLU A 101 -12.80 2.48 6.11
N ALA A 102 -11.62 1.88 5.96
CA ALA A 102 -10.95 1.09 6.98
C ALA A 102 -10.16 1.95 8.00
N GLY A 103 -10.12 3.27 7.83
CA GLY A 103 -9.43 4.22 8.71
C GLY A 103 -8.00 4.58 8.29
N GLY A 104 -7.55 4.16 7.11
CA GLY A 104 -6.24 4.51 6.56
C GLY A 104 -6.22 5.80 5.75
N VAL A 105 -5.02 6.17 5.29
CA VAL A 105 -4.78 7.35 4.46
C VAL A 105 -4.16 6.98 3.13
N VAL A 106 -4.47 7.76 2.09
CA VAL A 106 -3.89 7.64 0.75
C VAL A 106 -3.45 9.03 0.32
N ILE A 107 -2.15 9.18 0.09
CA ILE A 107 -1.47 10.46 -0.20
C ILE A 107 -0.51 10.31 -1.39
N ASP A 108 -0.09 11.44 -1.94
CA ASP A 108 0.93 11.47 -2.99
C ASP A 108 2.33 11.15 -2.42
N THR A 109 3.24 10.64 -3.25
CA THR A 109 4.62 10.35 -2.83
C THR A 109 5.45 11.59 -2.55
N SER A 110 5.00 12.78 -2.97
CA SER A 110 5.61 14.07 -2.64
C SER A 110 5.08 14.70 -1.35
N ALA A 111 4.15 14.06 -0.65
CA ALA A 111 3.61 14.59 0.60
C ALA A 111 4.63 14.40 1.74
N PHE A 112 5.16 15.53 2.24
CA PHE A 112 6.01 15.75 3.43
C PHE A 112 7.18 14.79 3.68
#